data_AF-A0AAE0S461-F1
#
_entry.id   AF-A0AAE0S461-F1
#
_cell.length_a   1.000
_cell.length_b   1.000
_cell.length_c   1.000
_cell.angle_alpha   90.00
_cell.angle_beta   90.00
_cell.angle_gamma   90.00
#
_symmetry.space_group_name_H-M   'P 1'
#
loop_
_entity.id
_entity.type
_entity.pdbx_description
1 polymer ?
#
loop_
_entity_poly.entity_id
_entity_poly.type
_entity_poly.pdbx_seq_one_letter_code
_entity_poly.pdbx_strand_id
1 'polypeptide(L)'
;MTAEFLVQSPTPFSSHRRLSGGTFRGKVCTVGKRMSVIEKSGYVRLVYTAAHELGHSLGAGHDGEGDARACKAEDGFIMTPIAKEDYPGKPYSKNSSLRIEDLHLTHPMEFFVAVNVKIEIYTHGLYYDPEYHEHVKSEPGEVFKVKEQCELNVGRGSDLCEVLYYLGMFLLVCDITGKIMGN
;
A
#
# COMPACT_ATOMS: atom_id res chain seq x y z
N MET A 1 -24.70 6.57 -11.42
CA MET A 1 -23.75 6.29 -10.32
C MET A 1 -22.41 5.99 -10.97
N THR A 2 -21.51 6.97 -10.93
CA THR A 2 -20.20 6.96 -11.60
C THR A 2 -19.25 6.02 -10.86
N ALA A 3 -18.60 5.12 -11.58
CA ALA A 3 -17.50 4.32 -11.04
C ALA A 3 -16.27 5.23 -10.96
N GLU A 4 -15.82 5.55 -9.74
CA GLU A 4 -14.50 6.13 -9.52
C GLU A 4 -13.48 5.00 -9.61
N PHE A 5 -13.02 4.71 -10.82
CA PHE A 5 -11.73 4.06 -11.01
C PHE A 5 -10.70 5.13 -10.65
N LEU A 6 -10.27 5.17 -9.39
CA LEU A 6 -9.32 6.17 -8.90
C LEU A 6 -7.93 5.88 -9.48
N VAL A 7 -7.73 6.14 -10.77
CA VAL A 7 -6.39 6.22 -11.35
C VAL A 7 -5.89 7.61 -11.03
N GLN A 8 -5.06 7.72 -9.99
CA GLN A 8 -4.33 8.95 -9.76
C GLN A 8 -3.17 9.01 -10.76
N SER A 9 -3.39 9.75 -11.85
CA SER A 9 -2.32 10.12 -12.79
C SER A 9 -1.27 10.99 -12.09
N PRO A 10 0.04 10.86 -12.41
CA PRO A 10 1.06 11.76 -11.88
C PRO A 10 0.83 13.16 -12.46
N THR A 11 0.42 14.11 -11.64
CA THR A 11 0.51 15.53 -12.01
C THR A 11 1.98 15.97 -11.92
N PRO A 12 2.47 16.75 -12.89
CA PRO A 12 3.84 17.20 -12.87
C PRO A 12 3.99 18.27 -11.78
N PHE A 13 4.97 18.07 -10.91
CA PHE A 13 5.49 19.08 -9.98
C PHE A 13 4.53 19.58 -8.88
N SER A 14 4.26 18.72 -7.91
CA SER A 14 3.94 19.12 -6.54
C SER A 14 4.87 18.35 -5.61
N SER A 15 5.37 18.98 -4.54
CA SER A 15 6.34 18.44 -3.58
C SER A 15 5.81 17.24 -2.75
N HIS A 16 4.71 16.63 -3.17
CA HIS A 16 4.07 15.48 -2.58
C HIS A 16 3.71 14.49 -3.69
N ARG A 17 4.50 13.42 -3.84
CA ARG A 17 4.20 12.34 -4.77
C ARG A 17 3.02 11.53 -4.24
N ARG A 18 1.89 11.59 -4.95
CA ARG A 18 0.70 10.77 -4.65
C ARG A 18 0.96 9.30 -4.92
N LEU A 19 0.30 8.42 -4.19
CA LEU A 19 0.39 6.97 -4.40
C LEU A 19 -0.10 6.61 -5.80
N SER A 20 0.60 5.70 -6.47
CA SER A 20 0.29 5.30 -7.84
C SER A 20 -0.36 3.91 -7.86
N GLY A 21 -1.67 3.88 -7.66
CA GLY A 21 -2.46 2.66 -7.68
C GLY A 21 -3.94 2.98 -7.96
N GLY A 22 -4.74 1.93 -8.06
CA GLY A 22 -6.19 2.06 -8.12
C GLY A 22 -6.92 0.75 -7.86
N THR A 23 -8.07 0.86 -7.20
CA THR A 23 -8.99 -0.25 -6.92
C THR A 23 -10.45 0.24 -6.91
N PHE A 24 -11.39 -0.70 -6.78
CA PHE A 24 -12.78 -0.41 -6.48
C PHE A 24 -13.04 -0.44 -4.96
N ARG A 25 -13.46 0.69 -4.38
CA ARG A 25 -13.72 0.80 -2.94
C ARG A 25 -14.85 -0.13 -2.47
N GLY A 26 -14.57 -0.97 -1.47
CA GLY A 26 -15.55 -1.88 -0.84
C GLY A 26 -16.07 -2.97 -1.78
N LYS A 27 -15.28 -3.39 -2.78
CA LYS A 27 -15.67 -4.38 -3.80
C LYS A 27 -14.86 -5.67 -3.78
N VAL A 28 -14.12 -5.94 -2.69
CA VAL A 28 -13.34 -7.19 -2.54
C VAL A 28 -14.18 -8.46 -2.75
N CYS A 29 -15.47 -8.46 -2.40
CA CYS A 29 -16.39 -9.59 -2.62
C CYS A 29 -17.27 -9.45 -3.87
N THR A 30 -17.07 -8.42 -4.70
CA THR A 30 -17.88 -8.20 -5.90
C THR A 30 -17.19 -8.79 -7.12
N VAL A 31 -17.80 -9.81 -7.72
CA VAL A 31 -17.32 -10.42 -8.97
C VAL A 31 -17.13 -9.35 -10.06
N GLY A 32 -15.98 -9.38 -10.73
CA GLY A 32 -15.61 -8.40 -11.77
C GLY A 32 -15.08 -7.06 -11.23
N LYS A 33 -15.07 -6.84 -9.91
CA LYS A 33 -14.53 -5.63 -9.26
C LYS A 33 -13.57 -5.91 -8.10
N ARG A 34 -13.24 -7.19 -7.86
CA ARG A 34 -12.28 -7.66 -6.85
C ARG A 34 -10.82 -7.59 -7.34
N MET A 35 -10.35 -6.39 -7.69
CA MET A 35 -9.00 -6.22 -8.24
C MET A 35 -8.40 -4.87 -7.86
N SER A 36 -7.07 -4.86 -7.74
CA SER A 36 -6.25 -3.65 -7.59
C SER A 36 -5.15 -3.65 -8.65
N VAL A 37 -4.77 -2.47 -9.11
CA VAL A 37 -3.65 -2.24 -10.02
C VAL A 37 -2.70 -1.27 -9.34
N ILE A 38 -1.40 -1.59 -9.38
CA ILE A 38 -0.37 -0.80 -8.70
C ILE A 38 0.75 -0.50 -9.70
N GLU A 39 1.17 0.75 -9.78
CA GLU A 39 2.36 1.12 -10.53
C GLU A 39 3.60 0.76 -9.72
N LYS A 40 4.53 0.04 -10.36
CA LYS A 40 5.82 -0.27 -9.74
C LYS A 40 6.64 1.02 -9.56
N SER A 41 6.71 1.50 -8.32
CA SER A 41 7.47 2.69 -7.94
C SER A 41 8.36 2.38 -6.74
N GLY A 42 9.48 1.69 -6.98
CA GLY A 42 10.41 1.24 -5.93
C GLY A 42 9.84 0.19 -4.98
N TYR A 43 10.71 -0.54 -4.25
CA TYR A 43 10.29 -1.71 -3.48
C TYR A 43 9.40 -1.38 -2.26
N VAL A 44 9.85 -0.47 -1.38
CA VAL A 44 9.13 -0.15 -0.13
C VAL A 44 7.78 0.49 -0.43
N ARG A 45 7.76 1.43 -1.39
CA ARG A 45 6.55 2.14 -1.79
C ARG A 45 5.57 1.26 -2.56
N LEU A 46 6.04 0.24 -3.29
CA LEU A 46 5.17 -0.76 -3.90
C LEU A 46 4.35 -1.51 -2.82
N VAL A 47 5.00 -1.98 -1.75
CA VAL A 47 4.32 -2.71 -0.66
C VAL A 47 3.31 -1.81 0.05
N TYR A 48 3.69 -0.56 0.34
CA TYR A 48 2.80 0.43 0.93
C TYR A 48 1.58 0.69 0.03
N THR A 49 1.81 0.93 -1.27
CA THR A 49 0.72 1.18 -2.23
C THR A 49 -0.19 -0.04 -2.36
N ALA A 50 0.38 -1.25 -2.35
CA ALA A 50 -0.41 -2.48 -2.34
C ALA A 50 -1.34 -2.57 -1.13
N ALA A 51 -0.83 -2.26 0.06
CA ALA A 51 -1.62 -2.23 1.28
C ALA A 51 -2.71 -1.14 1.23
N HIS A 52 -2.39 0.04 0.68
CA HIS A 52 -3.34 1.14 0.47
C HIS A 52 -4.52 0.73 -0.43
N GLU A 53 -4.22 0.17 -1.61
CA GLU A 53 -5.26 -0.30 -2.53
C GLU A 53 -6.05 -1.48 -1.95
N LEU A 54 -5.43 -2.32 -1.11
CA LEU A 54 -6.16 -3.37 -0.39
C LEU A 54 -7.12 -2.76 0.66
N GLY A 55 -6.70 -1.74 1.39
CA GLY A 55 -7.54 -1.00 2.33
C GLY A 55 -8.77 -0.39 1.66
N HIS A 56 -8.62 0.21 0.48
CA HIS A 56 -9.74 0.66 -0.33
C HIS A 56 -10.66 -0.50 -0.75
N SER A 57 -10.10 -1.62 -1.22
CA SER A 57 -10.87 -2.80 -1.61
C SER A 57 -11.75 -3.31 -0.46
N LEU A 58 -11.24 -3.19 0.78
CA LEU A 58 -11.91 -3.50 2.04
C LEU A 58 -12.87 -2.40 2.54
N GLY A 59 -12.95 -1.25 1.86
CA GLY A 59 -13.96 -0.22 2.10
C GLY A 59 -13.45 1.08 2.74
N ALA A 60 -12.16 1.16 3.11
CA ALA A 60 -11.57 2.38 3.65
C ALA A 60 -11.55 3.51 2.61
N GLY A 61 -11.73 4.76 3.07
CA GLY A 61 -11.48 5.97 2.30
C GLY A 61 -10.10 6.55 2.62
N HIS A 62 -9.68 7.60 1.91
CA HIS A 62 -8.46 8.31 2.28
C HIS A 62 -8.61 9.02 3.62
N ASP A 63 -7.57 8.97 4.46
CA ASP A 63 -7.49 9.81 5.64
C ASP A 63 -7.42 11.28 5.24
N GLY A 64 -8.16 12.15 5.94
CA GLY A 64 -8.23 13.59 5.68
C GLY A 64 -9.32 13.98 4.70
N GLU A 65 -10.00 13.02 4.07
CA GLU A 65 -11.05 13.24 3.08
C GLU A 65 -12.40 12.61 3.49
N GLY A 66 -13.49 13.13 2.93
CA GLY A 66 -14.82 12.53 3.05
C GLY A 66 -15.22 12.14 4.47
N ASP A 67 -15.52 10.85 4.65
CA ASP A 67 -15.94 10.24 5.92
C ASP A 67 -14.78 10.01 6.92
N ALA A 68 -13.54 10.16 6.48
CA ALA A 68 -12.32 10.06 7.29
C ALA A 68 -11.62 11.42 7.50
N ARG A 69 -12.33 12.55 7.26
CA ARG A 69 -11.80 13.92 7.43
C ARG A 69 -11.23 14.21 8.83
N ALA A 70 -11.68 13.48 9.86
CA ALA A 70 -11.17 13.63 11.23
C ALA A 70 -9.80 12.97 11.46
N CYS A 71 -9.43 11.98 10.65
CA CYS A 71 -8.10 11.39 10.63
C CYS A 71 -7.23 12.25 9.72
N LYS A 72 -6.14 12.84 10.21
CA LYS A 72 -5.37 13.78 9.39
C LYS A 72 -4.51 13.00 8.39
N ALA A 73 -4.47 13.44 7.14
CA ALA A 73 -3.58 12.86 6.13
C ALA A 73 -2.10 12.94 6.57
N GLU A 74 -1.77 13.96 7.36
CA GLU A 74 -0.42 14.19 7.84
C GLU A 74 0.04 13.18 8.90
N ASP A 75 -0.87 12.42 9.51
CA ASP A 75 -0.54 11.41 10.53
C ASP A 75 0.17 10.18 9.93
N GLY A 76 0.18 10.01 8.60
CA GLY A 76 1.04 9.04 7.91
C GLY A 76 0.55 7.58 7.95
N PHE A 77 -0.70 7.33 8.34
CA PHE A 77 -1.31 5.98 8.24
C PHE A 77 -1.40 5.51 6.78
N ILE A 78 -1.54 4.20 6.56
CA ILE A 78 -1.56 3.58 5.21
C ILE A 78 -2.55 4.25 4.26
N MET A 79 -3.72 4.72 4.74
CA MET A 79 -4.73 5.35 3.90
C MET A 79 -4.53 6.85 3.66
N THR A 80 -3.37 7.42 4.00
CA THR A 80 -3.08 8.81 3.61
C THR A 80 -2.99 8.94 2.09
N PRO A 81 -3.55 10.00 1.47
CA PRO A 81 -3.44 10.24 0.03
C PRO A 81 -2.05 10.76 -0.39
N ILE A 82 -1.17 11.01 0.57
CA ILE A 82 0.17 11.56 0.35
C ILE A 82 1.19 10.49 0.72
N ALA A 83 2.15 10.17 -0.15
CA ALA A 83 3.21 9.25 0.22
C ALA A 83 4.05 9.85 1.37
N LYS A 84 3.99 9.22 2.53
CA LYS A 84 4.90 9.44 3.65
C LYS A 84 5.56 8.12 3.99
N GLU A 85 6.88 8.16 4.17
CA GLU A 85 7.70 6.98 4.54
C GLU A 85 7.94 6.90 6.06
N ASP A 86 7.17 7.65 6.86
CA ASP A 86 7.17 7.55 8.32
C ASP A 86 6.09 6.58 8.80
N TYR A 87 6.48 5.55 9.54
CA TYR A 87 5.57 4.57 10.12
C TYR A 87 5.08 5.04 11.51
N PRO A 88 3.79 5.37 11.71
CA PRO A 88 3.27 5.89 12.97
C PRO A 88 3.08 4.81 14.06
N GLY A 89 3.69 3.62 13.92
CA GLY A 89 3.55 2.49 14.84
C GLY A 89 2.28 1.67 14.66
N LYS A 90 1.28 2.19 13.93
CA LYS A 90 0.05 1.47 13.54
C LYS A 90 -0.21 1.63 12.04
N PRO A 91 -0.67 0.57 11.35
CA PRO A 91 -0.84 0.62 9.90
C PRO A 91 -2.03 1.50 9.48
N TYR A 92 -3.20 1.37 10.12
CA TYR A 92 -4.42 2.07 9.74
C TYR A 92 -4.88 3.07 10.79
N SER A 93 -5.49 4.17 10.34
CA SER A 93 -6.18 5.12 11.21
C SER A 93 -7.43 4.48 11.84
N LYS A 94 -7.95 5.11 12.90
CA LYS A 94 -9.19 4.64 13.56
C LYS A 94 -10.36 4.54 12.58
N ASN A 95 -10.51 5.50 11.65
CA ASN A 95 -11.61 5.47 10.68
C ASN A 95 -11.43 4.33 9.67
N SER A 96 -10.22 4.18 9.14
CA SER A 96 -9.88 3.11 8.20
C SER A 96 -10.11 1.72 8.82
N SER A 97 -9.68 1.50 10.07
CA SER A 97 -9.96 0.27 10.80
C SER A 97 -11.46 0.00 10.94
N LEU A 98 -12.24 0.99 11.37
CA LEU A 98 -13.69 0.83 11.50
C LEU A 98 -14.38 0.48 10.18
N ARG A 99 -13.93 1.06 9.04
CA ARG A 99 -14.49 0.75 7.71
C ARG A 99 -14.15 -0.65 7.25
N ILE A 100 -12.92 -1.08 7.48
CA ILE A 100 -12.47 -2.45 7.16
C ILE A 100 -13.27 -3.46 8.01
N GLU A 101 -13.50 -3.16 9.28
CA GLU A 101 -14.32 -3.96 10.19
C GLU A 101 -15.82 -3.95 9.80
N ASP A 102 -16.38 -2.82 9.37
CA ASP A 102 -17.80 -2.72 8.99
C ASP A 102 -18.15 -3.53 7.72
N LEU A 103 -17.17 -3.76 6.84
CA LEU A 103 -17.35 -4.68 5.71
C LEU A 103 -17.70 -6.11 6.18
N HIS A 104 -17.25 -6.50 7.38
CA HIS A 104 -17.61 -7.76 8.04
C HIS A 104 -19.09 -7.80 8.46
N LEU A 105 -19.69 -6.65 8.79
CA LEU A 105 -21.03 -6.55 9.38
C LEU A 105 -22.13 -6.28 8.35
N THR A 106 -21.81 -5.60 7.26
CA THR A 106 -22.77 -5.25 6.18
C THR A 106 -23.05 -6.40 5.21
N HIS A 107 -22.35 -7.53 5.35
CA HIS A 107 -22.67 -8.79 4.69
C HIS A 107 -23.04 -9.85 5.74
N PRO A 108 -24.17 -9.69 6.46
CA PRO A 108 -24.64 -10.72 7.38
C PRO A 108 -24.83 -12.02 6.59
N MET A 109 -24.49 -13.13 7.24
CA MET A 109 -24.52 -14.53 6.77
C MET A 109 -25.82 -14.99 6.08
N GLU A 110 -26.85 -14.15 5.99
CA GLU A 110 -28.16 -14.48 5.40
C GLU A 110 -28.28 -14.16 3.90
N PHE A 111 -27.39 -13.35 3.31
CA PHE A 111 -27.32 -13.16 1.84
C PHE A 111 -26.44 -14.22 1.15
N PHE A 112 -26.29 -15.40 1.74
CA PHE A 112 -25.35 -16.44 1.30
C PHE A 112 -26.02 -17.62 0.56
N VAL A 113 -27.35 -17.64 0.45
CA VAL A 113 -28.10 -18.74 -0.17
C VAL A 113 -28.62 -18.42 -1.58
N ALA A 114 -28.76 -17.15 -1.97
CA ALA A 114 -29.37 -16.78 -3.25
C ALA A 114 -28.37 -16.40 -4.37
N VAL A 115 -27.10 -16.17 -4.04
CA VAL A 115 -26.05 -15.89 -5.03
C VAL A 115 -24.79 -16.62 -4.59
N ASN A 116 -24.18 -17.40 -5.48
CA ASN A 116 -22.97 -18.20 -5.25
C ASN A 116 -21.70 -17.36 -4.98
N VAL A 117 -21.81 -16.27 -4.21
CA VAL A 117 -20.68 -15.48 -3.72
C VAL A 117 -20.43 -15.92 -2.29
N LYS A 118 -19.84 -17.11 -2.14
CA LYS A 118 -19.12 -17.41 -0.90
C LYS A 118 -18.04 -16.35 -0.77
N ILE A 119 -18.06 -15.59 0.33
CA ILE A 119 -16.89 -14.82 0.73
C ILE A 119 -15.79 -15.86 1.01
N GLU A 120 -14.88 -16.01 0.05
CA GLU A 120 -13.74 -16.94 0.12
C GLU A 120 -12.80 -16.61 1.29
N ILE A 121 -12.93 -15.42 1.90
CA ILE A 121 -12.12 -14.98 3.06
C ILE A 121 -12.37 -15.86 4.29
N TYR A 122 -13.60 -16.38 4.48
CA TYR A 122 -13.96 -17.15 5.68
C TYR A 122 -14.39 -18.60 5.40
N THR A 123 -14.75 -18.93 4.17
CA THR A 123 -15.39 -20.23 3.84
C THR A 123 -14.43 -21.31 3.35
N HIS A 124 -13.22 -20.93 2.98
CA HIS A 124 -12.08 -21.84 2.93
C HIS A 124 -11.18 -21.40 4.08
N GLY A 125 -11.00 -22.23 5.11
CA GLY A 125 -9.94 -21.98 6.09
C GLY A 125 -8.69 -21.62 5.30
N LEU A 126 -8.10 -20.46 5.62
CA LEU A 126 -6.92 -19.86 4.99
C LEU A 126 -6.23 -20.91 4.11
N TYR A 127 -6.43 -20.88 2.79
CA TYR A 127 -5.62 -21.72 1.90
C TYR A 127 -4.21 -21.19 2.07
N TYR A 128 -3.53 -21.78 3.04
CA TYR A 128 -2.24 -21.39 3.50
C TYR A 128 -1.30 -22.06 2.54
N ASP A 129 -0.92 -21.31 1.51
CA ASP A 129 0.07 -21.77 0.57
C ASP A 129 1.36 -22.09 1.33
N PRO A 130 1.79 -23.36 1.41
CA PRO A 130 3.01 -23.72 2.11
C PRO A 130 4.24 -23.02 1.51
N GLU A 131 4.19 -22.68 0.21
CA GLU A 131 5.23 -21.91 -0.47
C GLU A 131 5.32 -20.49 0.11
N TYR A 132 4.18 -19.86 0.40
CA TYR A 132 4.14 -18.51 0.99
C TYR A 132 4.77 -18.48 2.39
N HIS A 133 4.62 -19.54 3.19
CA HIS A 133 5.23 -19.61 4.52
C HIS A 133 6.75 -19.51 4.46
N GLU A 134 7.39 -20.16 3.49
CA GLU A 134 8.84 -20.10 3.30
C GLU A 134 9.32 -18.67 2.98
N HIS A 135 8.47 -17.87 2.33
CA HIS A 135 8.81 -16.50 1.90
C HIS A 135 8.62 -15.41 2.98
N VAL A 136 7.95 -15.73 4.10
CA VAL A 136 7.69 -14.76 5.21
C VAL A 136 8.48 -15.06 6.49
N LYS A 137 9.44 -15.99 6.45
CA LYS A 137 10.29 -16.35 7.60
C LYS A 137 11.35 -15.31 7.97
N SER A 138 11.62 -14.38 7.06
CA SER A 138 12.68 -13.39 7.18
C SER A 138 12.14 -12.01 6.86
N GLU A 139 12.61 -11.00 7.59
CA GLU A 139 12.26 -9.61 7.33
C GLU A 139 12.88 -9.14 6.01
N PRO A 140 12.26 -8.21 5.27
CA PRO A 140 12.79 -7.73 4.00
C PRO A 140 14.25 -7.25 4.05
N GLY A 141 14.67 -6.64 5.16
CA GLY A 141 16.04 -6.18 5.38
C GLY A 141 17.07 -7.31 5.62
N GLU A 142 16.62 -8.51 5.99
CA GLU A 142 17.50 -9.68 6.12
C GLU A 142 17.80 -10.29 4.75
N VAL A 143 16.78 -10.29 3.88
CA VAL A 143 16.82 -10.81 2.51
C VAL A 143 17.55 -9.87 1.56
N PHE A 144 17.15 -8.60 1.53
CA PHE A 144 17.71 -7.59 0.61
C PHE A 144 18.70 -6.71 1.34
N LYS A 145 19.98 -6.78 0.93
CA LYS A 145 21.01 -5.88 1.46
C LYS A 145 20.78 -4.46 0.94
N VAL A 146 21.42 -3.50 1.61
CA VAL A 146 21.27 -2.05 1.33
C VAL A 146 21.39 -1.74 -0.17
N LYS A 147 22.43 -2.25 -0.83
CA LYS A 147 22.63 -2.04 -2.27
C LYS A 147 21.49 -2.58 -3.12
N GLU A 148 20.99 -3.78 -2.82
CA GLU A 148 19.88 -4.39 -3.56
C GLU A 148 18.60 -3.58 -3.37
N GLN A 149 18.35 -3.05 -2.17
CA GLN A 149 17.23 -2.15 -1.93
C GLN A 149 17.36 -0.85 -2.73
N CYS A 150 18.56 -0.27 -2.85
CA CYS A 150 18.82 0.87 -3.74
C CYS A 150 18.49 0.51 -5.19
N GLU A 151 19.00 -0.61 -5.69
CA GLU A 151 18.79 -1.03 -7.09
C GLU A 151 17.33 -1.34 -7.40
N LEU A 152 16.59 -1.91 -6.44
CA LEU A 152 15.15 -2.14 -6.55
C LEU A 152 14.33 -0.84 -6.51
N ASN A 153 14.84 0.19 -5.83
CA ASN A 153 14.15 1.46 -5.67
C ASN A 153 14.39 2.42 -6.85
N VAL A 154 15.65 2.57 -7.26
CA VAL A 154 16.08 3.57 -8.25
C VAL A 154 16.47 2.93 -9.57
N GLY A 155 17.18 1.80 -9.54
CA GLY A 155 17.60 1.07 -10.72
C GLY A 155 19.01 0.51 -10.62
N ARG A 156 19.38 -0.36 -11.55
CA ARG A 156 20.67 -1.06 -11.55
C ARG A 156 21.85 -0.08 -11.52
N GLY A 157 22.85 -0.38 -10.69
CA GLY A 157 24.04 0.47 -10.54
C GLY A 157 23.90 1.59 -9.51
N SER A 158 22.78 1.65 -8.79
CA SER A 158 22.61 2.54 -7.66
C SER A 158 23.13 1.92 -6.35
N ASP A 159 23.61 2.75 -5.43
CA ASP A 159 24.15 2.34 -4.12
C ASP A 159 23.81 3.38 -3.03
N LEU A 160 24.12 3.06 -1.78
CA LEU A 160 23.96 4.00 -0.65
C LEU A 160 24.97 5.15 -0.75
N CYS A 161 24.51 6.40 -0.59
CA CYS A 161 25.40 7.54 -0.44
C CYS A 161 26.02 7.57 0.99
N GLU A 162 27.11 6.84 1.22
CA GLU A 162 27.73 6.72 2.56
C GLU A 162 28.06 8.06 3.24
N VAL A 163 28.56 9.04 2.47
CA VAL A 163 28.93 10.37 3.01
C VAL A 163 27.74 11.10 3.63
N LEU A 164 26.55 10.92 3.05
CA LEU A 164 25.32 11.57 3.50
C LEU A 164 24.61 10.75 4.58
N TYR A 165 24.83 9.43 4.60
CA TYR A 165 24.41 8.54 5.68
C TYR A 165 25.04 8.94 7.03
N TYR A 166 26.34 9.25 7.08
CA TYR A 166 27.02 9.73 8.30
C TYR A 166 26.53 11.11 8.78
N LEU A 167 25.91 11.89 7.89
CA LEU A 167 25.30 13.18 8.21
C LEU A 167 23.81 13.07 8.61
N GLY A 168 23.30 11.84 8.77
CA GLY A 168 21.91 11.58 9.15
C GLY A 168 20.91 11.75 8.00
N MET A 169 21.38 11.80 6.75
CA MET A 169 20.52 11.81 5.57
C MET A 169 20.34 10.38 5.06
N PHE A 170 19.40 9.65 5.67
CA PHE A 170 19.20 8.21 5.46
C PHE A 170 18.60 7.79 4.11
N LEU A 171 18.29 8.74 3.22
CA LEU A 171 17.46 8.51 2.03
C LEU A 171 18.17 8.81 0.70
N LEU A 172 19.46 9.08 0.71
CA LEU A 172 20.18 9.43 -0.51
C LEU A 172 20.78 8.19 -1.18
N VAL A 173 20.32 7.96 -2.41
CA VAL A 173 20.82 6.92 -3.31
C VAL A 173 21.73 7.57 -4.35
N CYS A 174 22.88 6.97 -4.63
CA CYS A 174 23.90 7.49 -5.54
C CYS A 174 24.16 6.51 -6.68
N ASP A 175 24.66 6.99 -7.82
CA ASP A 175 25.25 6.12 -8.84
C ASP A 175 26.67 5.69 -8.44
N ILE A 176 27.28 4.83 -9.26
CA ILE A 176 28.69 4.37 -9.11
C ILE A 176 29.72 5.52 -9.10
N THR A 177 29.35 6.73 -9.51
CA THR A 177 30.21 7.92 -9.50
C THR A 177 30.01 8.80 -8.26
N GLY A 178 29.11 8.42 -7.35
CA GLY A 178 28.76 9.19 -6.15
C GLY A 178 27.80 10.35 -6.43
N LYS A 179 27.19 10.38 -7.62
CA LYS A 179 26.19 11.39 -7.97
C LYS A 179 24.83 10.96 -7.43
N ILE A 180 24.17 11.85 -6.70
CA ILE A 180 22.83 11.63 -6.16
C ILE A 180 21.86 11.31 -7.30
N MET A 181 21.15 10.19 -7.18
CA MET A 181 20.15 9.70 -8.11
C MET A 181 18.75 9.85 -7.52
N GLY A 182 17.87 10.54 -8.26
CA GLY A 182 16.47 10.69 -7.92
C GLY A 182 16.18 11.88 -7.00
N ASN A 183 15.20 12.68 -7.40
CA ASN A 183 14.50 13.67 -6.58
C ASN A 183 13.01 13.61 -6.91
#